data_AF-A0A1I1NWN4-F1
#
_entry.id   AF-A0A1I1NWN4-F1
#
_cell.length_a   1.000
_cell.length_b   1.000
_cell.length_c   1.000
_cell.angle_alpha   90.00
_cell.angle_beta   90.00
_cell.angle_gamma   90.00
#
_symmetry.space_group_name_H-M   'P 1'
#
loop_
_entity.id
_entity.type
_entity.pdbx_description
1 polymer ?
#
loop_
_entity_poly.entity_id
_entity_poly.type
_entity_poly.pdbx_seq_one_letter_code
_entity_poly.pdbx_strand_id
1 'polypeptide(L)'
;MNKNFFTEQATSNKKICEANDDSTKKPDKELFINDDILDVNKDGLIKSSISIICPSPKGKEMASFLQKALNANLYIKEAYKVDDTNLPETTFKNIEDAKETENEVKETGKEDDSNLSETIVKDFEVVKKSADSKEIHYEVKETDNAEKINEKENIDIECEILKQSNEIYKISNFKLSDVTEKAVKCSHSIIFIGSTGIAVRAISPFIKTKDIDPGVVVVDLANKYSISLLSGHLGGGNELALKVSKILNNIPIITTATDNLGIVAPDIVAKDNDLIIEDLKKAKYIASILVDGKTVGIKDDYNKIEISKGYEKVEELREDCIWITHDLKYDKEYKSDYSNILKLIKKDLVLGIGCRRSTPYKKLKQFINESLEKYNLDIRAVNKIVSVDVKKDEEGLIKLAETLNCPFKTFERKDIQTVQDKYEKSEFVLKTLGITGVCEPCVDLAGAKVIISKIKHEGMTLAIGVLKNTLT
;
A
#
# COMPACT_ATOMS: atom_id res chain seq x y z
N MET A 1 41.44 23.71 -28.64
CA MET A 1 41.42 24.17 -27.23
C MET A 1 39.95 24.29 -26.85
N ASN A 2 39.37 23.55 -25.90
CA ASN A 2 39.96 22.65 -24.90
C ASN A 2 39.25 21.28 -24.86
N LYS A 3 40.00 20.19 -24.97
CA LYS A 3 39.71 18.95 -24.24
C LYS A 3 40.38 19.11 -22.88
N ASN A 4 39.61 19.05 -21.78
CA ASN A 4 40.04 18.75 -20.39
C ASN A 4 38.96 19.24 -19.40
N PHE A 5 37.85 18.51 -19.28
CA PHE A 5 36.86 18.71 -18.21
C PHE A 5 36.20 17.41 -17.71
N PHE A 6 36.70 16.25 -18.13
CA PHE A 6 36.11 14.92 -17.83
C PHE A 6 37.06 13.95 -17.11
N THR A 7 38.22 14.43 -16.63
CA THR A 7 39.29 13.57 -16.08
C THR A 7 39.58 13.77 -14.59
N GLU A 8 38.97 14.74 -13.90
CA GLU A 8 39.25 15.01 -12.47
C GLU A 8 38.26 14.40 -11.47
N GLN A 9 37.11 13.87 -11.90
CA GLN A 9 36.20 13.11 -11.00
C GLN A 9 36.52 11.62 -10.90
N ALA A 10 37.43 11.08 -11.73
CA ALA A 10 37.78 9.66 -11.73
C ALA A 10 38.83 9.27 -10.66
N THR A 11 39.44 10.25 -9.97
CA THR A 11 40.58 10.03 -9.06
C THR A 11 40.27 10.23 -7.57
N SER A 12 39.13 10.83 -7.19
CA SER A 12 38.72 10.91 -5.78
C SER A 12 38.05 9.62 -5.27
N ASN A 13 37.24 8.95 -6.11
CA ASN A 13 36.53 7.71 -5.74
C ASN A 13 37.44 6.47 -5.61
N LYS A 14 38.75 6.59 -5.84
CA LYS A 14 39.71 5.47 -5.71
C LYS A 14 40.52 5.49 -4.40
N LYS A 15 40.17 6.38 -3.46
CA LYS A 15 40.89 6.55 -2.17
C LYS A 15 40.10 6.20 -0.91
N ILE A 16 38.91 5.60 -1.06
CA ILE A 16 38.01 5.25 0.06
C ILE A 16 37.97 3.72 0.31
N CYS A 17 38.56 2.91 -0.57
CA CYS A 17 38.50 1.43 -0.47
C CYS A 17 39.76 0.76 0.13
N GLU A 18 40.75 1.53 0.61
CA GLU A 18 42.02 1.01 1.14
C GLU A 18 42.38 1.63 2.50
N ALA A 19 41.49 1.48 3.48
CA ALA A 19 41.79 1.70 4.90
C ALA A 19 40.74 1.02 5.78
N ASN A 20 41.01 -0.22 6.21
CA ASN A 20 40.58 -0.87 7.47
C ASN A 20 40.77 -2.39 7.35
N ASP A 21 42.03 -2.83 7.36
CA ASP A 21 42.40 -4.23 7.56
C ASP A 21 43.34 -4.33 8.77
N ASP A 22 42.79 -4.07 9.97
CA ASP A 22 43.23 -4.70 11.21
C ASP A 22 42.20 -4.49 12.34
N SER A 23 41.52 -5.56 12.75
CA SER A 23 41.21 -5.84 14.17
C SER A 23 40.43 -7.14 14.32
N THR A 24 41.11 -8.12 14.89
CA THR A 24 40.55 -9.43 15.25
C THR A 24 39.56 -9.32 16.41
N LYS A 25 38.25 -9.29 16.11
CA LYS A 25 37.16 -9.60 17.06
C LYS A 25 35.88 -10.01 16.34
N LYS A 26 35.47 -11.27 16.50
CA LYS A 26 34.07 -11.68 16.27
C LYS A 26 33.20 -11.07 17.38
N PRO A 27 32.12 -10.36 17.06
CA PRO A 27 30.95 -10.29 17.93
C PRO A 27 30.02 -11.47 17.60
N ASP A 28 29.46 -12.09 18.63
CA ASP A 28 28.54 -13.22 18.46
C ASP A 28 27.17 -12.79 17.92
N LYS A 29 26.44 -13.78 17.41
CA LYS A 29 25.12 -13.62 16.81
C LYS A 29 24.08 -13.21 17.86
N GLU A 30 23.43 -12.07 17.63
CA GLU A 30 22.01 -11.91 17.94
C GLU A 30 21.42 -10.89 16.95
N LEU A 31 20.69 -11.39 15.95
CA LEU A 31 19.97 -10.53 15.02
C LEU A 31 18.63 -10.20 15.69
N PHE A 32 18.49 -8.99 16.22
CA PHE A 32 17.21 -8.51 16.72
C PHE A 32 16.21 -8.44 15.55
N ILE A 33 15.21 -9.32 15.61
CA ILE A 33 14.03 -9.23 14.76
C ILE A 33 13.16 -8.14 15.38
N ASN A 34 13.07 -6.98 14.73
CA ASN A 34 12.11 -5.96 15.12
C ASN A 34 10.73 -6.39 14.63
N ASP A 35 9.77 -6.50 15.57
CA ASP A 35 8.38 -6.90 15.30
C ASP A 35 7.52 -5.77 14.68
N ASP A 36 8.10 -4.59 14.45
CA ASP A 36 7.43 -3.46 13.82
C ASP A 36 7.40 -3.63 12.28
N ILE A 37 6.26 -4.04 11.74
CA ILE A 37 5.63 -3.58 10.47
C ILE A 37 4.29 -4.33 10.30
N LEU A 38 3.19 -3.68 10.68
CA LEU A 38 1.83 -3.99 10.25
C LEU A 38 1.20 -2.71 9.71
N ASP A 39 1.21 -2.55 8.39
CA ASP A 39 0.70 -1.35 7.72
C ASP A 39 -0.82 -1.48 7.51
N VAL A 40 -1.60 -0.84 8.39
CA VAL A 40 -3.06 -1.01 8.47
C VAL A 40 -3.77 0.05 7.61
N ASN A 41 -4.27 -0.38 6.46
CA ASN A 41 -5.09 0.48 5.61
C ASN A 41 -6.53 0.66 6.15
N LYS A 42 -7.20 1.74 5.68
CA LYS A 42 -8.47 2.31 6.18
C LYS A 42 -9.70 1.39 6.20
N ASP A 43 -9.59 0.15 5.73
CA ASP A 43 -10.69 -0.82 5.67
C ASP A 43 -10.54 -1.98 6.68
N GLY A 44 -9.56 -1.90 7.60
CA GLY A 44 -9.37 -2.87 8.70
C GLY A 44 -8.85 -4.25 8.30
N LEU A 45 -8.69 -4.50 7.01
CA LEU A 45 -8.13 -5.72 6.44
C LEU A 45 -6.60 -5.71 6.50
N ILE A 46 -6.03 -6.48 7.43
CA ILE A 46 -4.62 -6.87 7.39
C ILE A 46 -4.41 -7.64 6.07
N LYS A 47 -3.62 -7.10 5.15
CA LYS A 47 -3.15 -7.77 3.93
C LYS A 47 -1.73 -8.29 4.13
N SER A 48 -1.40 -9.43 3.52
CA SER A 48 -0.01 -9.85 3.33
C SER A 48 0.60 -8.81 2.40
N SER A 49 1.47 -7.95 2.93
CA SER A 49 1.83 -6.71 2.22
C SER A 49 2.53 -6.98 0.89
N ILE A 50 3.24 -8.12 0.77
CA ILE A 50 4.08 -8.48 -0.37
C ILE A 50 3.77 -9.91 -0.87
N SER A 51 3.62 -10.05 -2.19
CA SER A 51 3.66 -11.34 -2.90
C SER A 51 4.92 -11.47 -3.75
N ILE A 52 5.54 -12.66 -3.77
CA ILE A 52 6.69 -13.00 -4.60
C ILE A 52 6.27 -14.00 -5.67
N ILE A 53 6.55 -13.70 -6.93
CA ILE A 53 6.21 -14.53 -8.09
C ILE A 53 7.51 -15.04 -8.72
N CYS A 54 7.73 -16.35 -8.65
CA CYS A 54 8.92 -17.04 -9.15
C CYS A 54 8.55 -18.03 -10.28
N PRO A 55 8.42 -17.56 -11.54
CA PRO A 55 8.03 -18.38 -12.69
C PRO A 55 9.11 -19.36 -13.17
N SER A 56 10.33 -19.26 -12.64
CA SER A 56 11.48 -20.09 -13.02
C SER A 56 12.03 -20.85 -11.80
N PRO A 57 12.19 -22.19 -11.86
CA PRO A 57 12.82 -22.95 -10.79
C PRO A 57 14.24 -22.47 -10.43
N LYS A 58 14.96 -21.83 -11.36
CA LYS A 58 16.29 -21.26 -11.10
C LYS A 58 16.29 -20.13 -10.07
N GLY A 59 15.16 -19.44 -9.87
CA GLY A 59 15.02 -18.37 -8.87
C GLY A 59 14.68 -18.86 -7.46
N LYS A 60 14.49 -20.17 -7.26
CA LYS A 60 13.88 -20.75 -6.06
C LYS A 60 14.54 -20.36 -4.75
N GLU A 61 15.88 -20.39 -4.69
CA GLU A 61 16.63 -20.13 -3.47
C GLU A 61 16.49 -18.66 -3.05
N MET A 62 16.73 -17.73 -3.99
CA MET A 62 16.55 -16.30 -3.80
C MET A 62 15.10 -15.93 -3.44
N ALA A 63 14.12 -16.54 -4.10
CA ALA A 63 12.71 -16.35 -3.79
C ALA A 63 12.35 -16.84 -2.38
N SER A 64 12.89 -17.99 -1.97
CA SER A 64 12.67 -18.57 -0.62
C SER A 64 13.39 -17.77 0.47
N PHE A 65 14.52 -17.15 0.16
CA PHE A 65 15.24 -16.25 1.07
C PHE A 65 14.47 -14.93 1.28
N LEU A 66 14.03 -14.29 0.18
CA LEU A 66 13.17 -13.10 0.24
C LEU A 66 11.85 -13.37 0.98
N GLN A 67 11.22 -14.53 0.72
CA GLN A 67 9.95 -14.93 1.36
C GLN A 67 10.04 -14.86 2.89
N LYS A 68 11.13 -15.40 3.46
CA LYS A 68 11.40 -15.37 4.90
C LYS A 68 11.75 -13.96 5.39
N ALA A 69 12.62 -13.25 4.68
CA ALA A 69 13.10 -11.93 5.08
C ALA A 69 12.03 -10.82 5.01
N LEU A 70 11.00 -11.01 4.19
CA LEU A 70 9.92 -10.04 3.98
C LEU A 70 8.58 -10.47 4.59
N ASN A 71 8.50 -11.68 5.16
CA ASN A 71 7.25 -12.32 5.61
C ASN A 71 6.16 -12.23 4.52
N ALA A 72 6.48 -12.83 3.37
CA ALA A 72 5.70 -12.69 2.13
C ALA A 72 5.04 -14.00 1.71
N ASN A 73 4.00 -13.90 0.88
CA ASN A 73 3.46 -15.04 0.14
C ASN A 73 4.36 -15.35 -1.08
N LEU A 74 4.68 -16.62 -1.33
CA LEU A 74 5.55 -17.04 -2.44
C LEU A 74 4.84 -18.00 -3.39
N TYR A 75 4.66 -17.58 -4.64
CA TYR A 75 4.16 -18.40 -5.74
C TYR A 75 5.33 -18.88 -6.60
N ILE A 76 5.56 -20.19 -6.67
CA ILE A 76 6.71 -20.76 -7.36
C ILE A 76 6.31 -21.88 -8.32
N LYS A 77 6.87 -21.84 -9.53
CA LYS A 77 6.76 -22.93 -10.50
C LYS A 77 7.55 -24.15 -10.03
N GLU A 78 6.91 -25.31 -9.95
CA GLU A 78 7.63 -26.56 -9.71
C GLU A 78 8.51 -26.94 -10.91
N ALA A 79 9.67 -27.54 -10.63
CA ALA A 79 10.47 -28.15 -11.67
C ALA A 79 9.76 -29.43 -12.15
N TYR A 80 9.66 -29.63 -13.47
CA TYR A 80 9.25 -30.91 -14.02
C TYR A 80 10.23 -31.98 -13.53
N LYS A 81 9.70 -33.04 -12.90
CA LYS A 81 10.42 -34.30 -12.82
C LYS A 81 10.45 -34.86 -14.25
N VAL A 82 11.64 -35.04 -14.79
CA VAL A 82 11.84 -35.93 -15.92
C VAL A 82 11.94 -37.33 -15.34
N ASP A 83 11.09 -38.25 -15.79
CA ASP A 83 11.27 -39.67 -15.47
C ASP A 83 12.48 -40.17 -16.28
N ASP A 84 13.59 -40.45 -15.59
CA ASP A 84 14.88 -40.88 -16.15
C ASP A 84 14.87 -42.31 -16.76
N THR A 85 13.70 -42.86 -17.07
CA THR A 85 13.52 -44.26 -17.46
C THR A 85 13.27 -44.50 -18.96
N ASN A 86 13.38 -43.48 -19.82
CA ASN A 86 13.27 -43.65 -21.28
C ASN A 86 14.03 -42.57 -22.09
N LEU A 87 15.34 -42.47 -21.87
CA LEU A 87 16.26 -41.81 -22.82
C LEU A 87 16.93 -42.88 -23.70
N PRO A 88 16.71 -42.88 -25.03
CA PRO A 88 17.47 -43.72 -25.95
C PRO A 88 18.94 -43.28 -25.96
N GLU A 89 19.86 -44.19 -25.68
CA GLU A 89 21.29 -43.93 -25.84
C GLU A 89 21.61 -43.68 -27.32
N THR A 90 22.02 -42.47 -27.70
CA THR A 90 22.91 -42.24 -28.86
C THR A 90 23.69 -40.92 -28.75
N THR A 91 24.91 -41.05 -28.23
CA THR A 91 26.14 -40.49 -28.81
C THR A 91 26.17 -39.00 -29.24
N PHE A 92 26.51 -38.11 -28.31
CA PHE A 92 27.19 -36.86 -28.68
C PHE A 92 28.64 -37.15 -29.04
N LYS A 93 28.99 -37.05 -30.33
CA LYS A 93 30.38 -36.86 -30.77
C LYS A 93 30.78 -35.39 -30.64
N ASN A 94 32.07 -35.16 -30.36
CA ASN A 94 32.64 -33.85 -30.06
C ASN A 94 32.34 -32.79 -31.12
N ILE A 95 32.06 -31.56 -30.67
CA ILE A 95 32.08 -30.35 -31.50
C ILE A 95 33.45 -29.69 -31.33
N GLU A 96 34.43 -30.22 -32.04
CA GLU A 96 35.59 -29.46 -32.53
C GLU A 96 35.58 -29.63 -34.05
N ASP A 97 34.88 -28.73 -34.73
CA ASP A 97 35.01 -28.35 -36.15
C ASP A 97 33.76 -27.53 -36.56
N ALA A 98 33.78 -26.24 -36.20
CA ALA A 98 32.81 -25.24 -36.61
C ALA A 98 33.50 -23.88 -36.85
N LYS A 99 34.60 -23.92 -37.60
CA LYS A 99 35.14 -22.81 -38.38
C LYS A 99 35.21 -23.31 -39.83
N GLU A 100 34.95 -22.42 -40.79
CA GLU A 100 34.65 -22.75 -42.20
C GLU A 100 33.27 -23.44 -42.30
N THR A 101 32.21 -22.81 -42.80
CA THR A 101 32.11 -22.23 -44.15
C THR A 101 31.12 -21.05 -44.23
N GLU A 102 31.58 -19.93 -44.79
CA GLU A 102 30.71 -18.99 -45.47
C GLU A 102 30.44 -19.46 -46.91
N ASN A 103 29.35 -18.96 -47.49
CA ASN A 103 28.93 -18.96 -48.91
C ASN A 103 27.99 -20.08 -49.42
N GLU A 104 27.00 -19.60 -50.18
CA GLU A 104 26.07 -20.32 -51.08
C GLU A 104 25.04 -21.24 -50.38
N VAL A 105 23.75 -21.27 -50.73
CA VAL A 105 23.06 -20.99 -52.02
C VAL A 105 21.76 -20.17 -51.83
N LYS A 106 21.32 -19.45 -52.88
CA LYS A 106 20.08 -18.65 -52.97
C LYS A 106 18.86 -19.45 -53.46
N GLU A 107 17.66 -18.89 -53.24
CA GLU A 107 16.41 -19.09 -54.03
C GLU A 107 15.83 -20.54 -54.06
N THR A 108 14.69 -20.84 -53.41
CA THR A 108 13.29 -20.57 -53.82
C THR A 108 12.31 -21.10 -52.74
N GLY A 109 10.98 -20.89 -52.73
CA GLY A 109 10.10 -20.00 -53.52
C GLY A 109 8.65 -20.54 -53.69
N LYS A 110 7.64 -19.68 -53.45
CA LYS A 110 6.17 -19.79 -53.73
C LYS A 110 5.26 -20.76 -52.92
N GLU A 111 4.09 -20.21 -52.49
CA GLU A 111 2.66 -20.62 -52.69
C GLU A 111 2.28 -22.15 -52.64
N ASP A 112 1.12 -22.63 -52.16
CA ASP A 112 -0.12 -22.01 -51.62
C ASP A 112 -1.03 -23.04 -50.89
N ASP A 113 -2.01 -22.52 -50.14
CA ASP A 113 -3.34 -23.04 -49.71
C ASP A 113 -3.76 -24.55 -49.65
N SER A 114 -4.19 -24.93 -48.43
CA SER A 114 -5.53 -25.49 -48.09
C SER A 114 -5.92 -27.00 -48.20
N ASN A 115 -6.56 -27.46 -47.10
CA ASN A 115 -7.86 -28.17 -47.03
C ASN A 115 -8.04 -29.72 -46.94
N LEU A 116 -9.10 -30.08 -46.19
CA LEU A 116 -9.94 -31.31 -46.18
C LEU A 116 -9.44 -32.69 -45.62
N SER A 117 -9.84 -32.89 -44.36
CA SER A 117 -10.41 -34.07 -43.66
C SER A 117 -10.85 -35.37 -44.38
N GLU A 118 -10.72 -36.49 -43.64
CA GLU A 118 -11.70 -37.59 -43.36
C GLU A 118 -11.17 -39.05 -43.39
N THR A 119 -10.99 -39.59 -42.18
CA THR A 119 -11.61 -40.83 -41.66
C THR A 119 -11.48 -42.19 -42.40
N ILE A 120 -10.81 -43.14 -41.74
CA ILE A 120 -11.19 -44.57 -41.74
C ILE A 120 -11.28 -45.06 -40.28
N VAL A 121 -12.35 -45.81 -39.97
CA VAL A 121 -12.67 -46.37 -38.64
C VAL A 121 -12.59 -47.89 -38.69
N LYS A 122 -12.05 -48.51 -37.63
CA LYS A 122 -12.39 -49.81 -36.98
C LYS A 122 -11.16 -50.38 -36.22
N ASP A 123 -11.26 -51.07 -35.08
CA ASP A 123 -12.43 -51.71 -34.45
C ASP A 123 -12.55 -51.44 -32.92
N PHE A 124 -13.63 -51.96 -32.33
CA PHE A 124 -14.16 -51.69 -30.99
C PHE A 124 -13.49 -52.48 -29.84
N GLU A 125 -13.50 -51.92 -28.63
CA GLU A 125 -14.26 -52.54 -27.53
C GLU A 125 -14.86 -51.48 -26.59
N VAL A 126 -16.11 -51.68 -26.16
CA VAL A 126 -16.89 -50.67 -25.40
C VAL A 126 -17.31 -51.22 -24.05
N VAL A 127 -16.83 -50.59 -22.98
CA VAL A 127 -17.47 -50.62 -21.67
C VAL A 127 -17.73 -49.18 -21.24
N LYS A 128 -18.99 -48.74 -21.29
CA LYS A 128 -19.40 -47.41 -20.82
C LYS A 128 -19.32 -47.33 -19.29
N LYS A 129 -18.67 -46.29 -18.79
CA LYS A 129 -19.17 -45.51 -17.63
C LYS A 129 -18.89 -44.02 -17.86
N SER A 130 -19.71 -43.21 -17.21
CA SER A 130 -19.94 -41.78 -17.47
C SER A 130 -18.69 -40.91 -17.60
N ALA A 131 -18.79 -39.90 -18.47
CA ALA A 131 -17.97 -38.72 -18.37
C ALA A 131 -18.42 -37.90 -17.15
N ASP A 132 -17.46 -37.40 -16.37
CA ASP A 132 -17.62 -36.24 -15.50
C ASP A 132 -16.26 -35.56 -15.31
N SER A 133 -16.31 -34.28 -14.97
CA SER A 133 -15.16 -33.38 -14.76
C SER A 133 -14.15 -33.93 -13.75
N LYS A 134 -12.87 -34.00 -14.13
CA LYS A 134 -11.79 -34.22 -13.15
C LYS A 134 -11.42 -32.92 -12.45
N GLU A 135 -11.92 -32.79 -11.24
CA GLU A 135 -11.52 -31.82 -10.24
C GLU A 135 -9.99 -31.87 -10.00
N ILE A 136 -9.44 -30.73 -9.59
CA ILE A 136 -8.07 -30.64 -9.10
C ILE A 136 -8.11 -31.04 -7.62
N HIS A 137 -7.57 -32.21 -7.28
CA HIS A 137 -7.40 -32.61 -5.88
C HIS A 137 -6.42 -31.65 -5.18
N TYR A 138 -6.95 -30.85 -4.26
CA TYR A 138 -6.18 -30.22 -3.19
C TYR A 138 -6.40 -31.04 -1.92
N GLU A 139 -5.32 -31.52 -1.31
CA GLU A 139 -5.38 -32.25 -0.05
C GLU A 139 -5.53 -31.24 1.11
N VAL A 140 -6.75 -30.75 1.29
CA VAL A 140 -7.16 -29.93 2.44
C VAL A 140 -7.50 -30.87 3.59
N LYS A 141 -6.96 -30.61 4.79
CA LYS A 141 -7.50 -31.24 6.00
C LYS A 141 -8.86 -30.61 6.29
N GLU A 142 -9.92 -31.34 5.96
CA GLU A 142 -11.29 -30.93 6.27
C GLU A 142 -11.47 -30.72 7.78
N THR A 143 -12.05 -29.59 8.14
CA THR A 143 -12.80 -29.43 9.39
C THR A 143 -14.24 -29.18 9.00
N ASP A 144 -15.15 -30.01 9.51
CA ASP A 144 -16.53 -30.12 9.03
C ASP A 144 -17.31 -28.80 9.09
N ASN A 145 -17.78 -28.32 7.93
CA ASN A 145 -19.16 -27.86 7.65
C ASN A 145 -19.19 -27.06 6.33
N ALA A 146 -19.60 -27.71 5.23
CA ALA A 146 -19.74 -27.06 3.93
C ALA A 146 -21.20 -26.68 3.63
N GLU A 147 -21.50 -25.38 3.67
CA GLU A 147 -22.68 -24.82 3.00
C GLU A 147 -22.27 -24.14 1.68
N LYS A 148 -23.16 -24.17 0.68
CA LYS A 148 -22.85 -23.75 -0.70
C LYS A 148 -22.71 -22.22 -0.80
N ILE A 149 -21.48 -21.75 -0.93
CA ILE A 149 -21.11 -20.35 -1.17
C ILE A 149 -20.68 -20.17 -2.64
N ASN A 150 -20.94 -19.00 -3.22
CA ASN A 150 -20.82 -18.73 -4.66
C ASN A 150 -19.33 -18.60 -5.09
N GLU A 151 -18.97 -18.96 -6.33
CA GLU A 151 -17.55 -18.96 -6.79
C GLU A 151 -16.83 -17.61 -6.57
N LYS A 152 -17.57 -16.51 -6.69
CA LYS A 152 -17.05 -15.16 -6.50
C LYS A 152 -16.80 -14.83 -5.03
N GLU A 153 -17.71 -15.24 -4.14
CA GLU A 153 -17.56 -15.14 -2.69
C GLU A 153 -16.42 -16.04 -2.20
N ASN A 154 -16.24 -17.21 -2.83
CA ASN A 154 -15.14 -18.13 -2.54
C ASN A 154 -13.76 -17.50 -2.84
N ILE A 155 -13.61 -16.78 -3.96
CA ILE A 155 -12.39 -16.01 -4.26
C ILE A 155 -12.15 -14.87 -3.26
N ASP A 156 -13.21 -14.16 -2.86
CA ASP A 156 -13.07 -13.04 -1.91
C ASP A 156 -12.67 -13.54 -0.51
N ILE A 157 -13.26 -14.65 -0.04
CA ILE A 157 -12.90 -15.35 1.22
C ILE A 157 -11.49 -15.95 1.14
N GLU A 158 -11.14 -16.64 0.05
CA GLU A 158 -9.80 -17.20 -0.14
C GLU A 158 -8.76 -16.07 -0.09
N CYS A 159 -9.02 -14.96 -0.78
CA CYS A 159 -8.16 -13.78 -0.74
C CYS A 159 -8.14 -13.12 0.66
N GLU A 160 -9.17 -13.26 1.48
CA GLU A 160 -9.20 -12.83 2.89
C GLU A 160 -8.33 -13.69 3.82
N ILE A 161 -8.23 -15.00 3.56
CA ILE A 161 -7.32 -15.92 4.25
C ILE A 161 -5.87 -15.65 3.82
N LEU A 162 -5.63 -15.53 2.50
CA LEU A 162 -4.30 -15.27 1.93
C LEU A 162 -3.68 -13.95 2.41
N LYS A 163 -4.53 -12.96 2.66
CA LYS A 163 -4.18 -11.68 3.27
C LYS A 163 -3.59 -11.80 4.69
N GLN A 164 -3.64 -12.96 5.34
CA GLN A 164 -3.04 -13.18 6.66
C GLN A 164 -1.99 -14.32 6.67
N SER A 165 -1.67 -14.90 5.51
CA SER A 165 -0.76 -16.04 5.36
C SER A 165 0.66 -15.62 4.93
N ASN A 166 1.64 -16.47 5.28
CA ASN A 166 3.04 -16.35 4.87
C ASN A 166 3.48 -17.65 4.18
N GLU A 167 2.75 -18.03 3.14
CA GLU A 167 2.75 -19.39 2.59
C GLU A 167 3.56 -19.53 1.29
N ILE A 168 3.92 -20.78 0.98
CA ILE A 168 4.71 -21.15 -0.21
C ILE A 168 3.85 -22.03 -1.13
N TYR A 169 3.25 -21.40 -2.13
CA TYR A 169 2.44 -22.04 -3.17
C TYR A 169 3.34 -22.61 -4.26
N LYS A 170 3.58 -23.92 -4.19
CA LYS A 170 4.23 -24.69 -5.27
C LYS A 170 3.17 -25.09 -6.30
N ILE A 171 3.32 -24.63 -7.53
CA ILE A 171 2.32 -24.82 -8.58
C ILE A 171 2.93 -25.64 -9.71
N SER A 172 2.35 -26.82 -9.96
CA SER A 172 2.73 -27.75 -11.01
C SER A 172 2.35 -27.22 -12.40
N ASN A 173 1.08 -26.83 -12.60
CA ASN A 173 0.59 -26.18 -13.81
C ASN A 173 0.69 -24.64 -13.71
N PHE A 174 1.91 -24.12 -13.53
CA PHE A 174 2.13 -22.68 -13.30
C PHE A 174 1.74 -21.84 -14.53
N LYS A 175 0.61 -21.14 -14.43
CA LYS A 175 0.19 -20.07 -15.35
C LYS A 175 0.48 -18.70 -14.74
N LEU A 176 1.30 -17.91 -15.42
CA LEU A 176 1.76 -16.61 -14.92
C LEU A 176 0.65 -15.57 -14.82
N SER A 177 -0.34 -15.60 -15.72
CA SER A 177 -1.53 -14.75 -15.69
C SER A 177 -2.31 -14.90 -14.39
N ASP A 178 -2.67 -16.14 -14.07
CA ASP A 178 -3.59 -16.51 -13.00
C ASP A 178 -2.94 -16.21 -11.62
N VAL A 179 -1.65 -16.52 -11.50
CA VAL A 179 -0.82 -16.18 -10.33
C VAL A 179 -0.68 -14.67 -10.15
N THR A 180 -0.51 -13.91 -11.25
CA THR A 180 -0.38 -12.45 -11.18
C THR A 180 -1.71 -11.80 -10.79
N GLU A 181 -2.83 -12.27 -11.33
CA GLU A 181 -4.17 -11.81 -10.94
C GLU A 181 -4.41 -12.00 -9.43
N LYS A 182 -4.06 -13.18 -8.90
CA LYS A 182 -4.17 -13.50 -7.47
C LYS A 182 -3.29 -12.59 -6.61
N ALA A 183 -2.03 -12.39 -7.01
CA ALA A 183 -1.11 -11.50 -6.31
C ALA A 183 -1.59 -10.03 -6.28
N VAL A 184 -2.10 -9.51 -7.41
CA VAL A 184 -2.66 -8.14 -7.52
C VAL A 184 -3.89 -7.95 -6.63
N LYS A 185 -4.77 -8.95 -6.53
CA LYS A 185 -5.96 -8.87 -5.68
C LYS A 185 -5.61 -8.86 -4.19
N CYS A 186 -4.68 -9.73 -3.76
CA CYS A 186 -4.46 -10.00 -2.34
C CYS A 186 -3.28 -9.23 -1.70
N SER A 187 -2.46 -8.49 -2.47
CA SER A 187 -1.24 -7.80 -1.96
C SER A 187 -1.21 -6.29 -2.25
N HIS A 188 -0.35 -5.54 -1.56
CA HIS A 188 -0.05 -4.13 -1.89
C HIS A 188 1.24 -3.98 -2.71
N SER A 189 2.12 -4.99 -2.66
CA SER A 189 3.39 -5.03 -3.36
C SER A 189 3.64 -6.40 -4.00
N ILE A 190 4.34 -6.43 -5.14
CA ILE A 190 4.64 -7.65 -5.90
C ILE A 190 6.12 -7.65 -6.31
N ILE A 191 6.82 -8.75 -6.03
CA ILE A 191 8.20 -8.98 -6.47
C ILE A 191 8.22 -10.09 -7.53
N PHE A 192 8.64 -9.78 -8.74
CA PHE A 192 8.89 -10.79 -9.78
C PHE A 192 10.35 -11.23 -9.77
N ILE A 193 10.58 -12.55 -9.69
CA ILE A 193 11.91 -13.17 -9.77
C ILE A 193 12.14 -13.66 -11.20
N GLY A 194 12.77 -12.83 -12.05
CA GLY A 194 12.85 -13.09 -13.49
C GLY A 194 13.34 -11.89 -14.29
N SER A 195 12.99 -11.85 -15.59
CA SER A 195 13.30 -10.70 -16.45
C SER A 195 12.18 -9.67 -16.42
N THR A 196 12.54 -8.38 -16.57
CA THR A 196 11.59 -7.27 -16.62
C THR A 196 10.53 -7.47 -17.70
N GLY A 197 10.90 -8.00 -18.86
CA GLY A 197 9.97 -8.30 -19.95
C GLY A 197 8.98 -9.45 -19.67
N ILE A 198 9.19 -10.26 -18.63
CA ILE A 198 8.19 -11.21 -18.12
C ILE A 198 7.24 -10.48 -17.19
N ALA A 199 7.78 -9.73 -16.21
CA ALA A 199 6.99 -8.96 -15.24
C ALA A 199 6.04 -7.96 -15.92
N VAL A 200 6.53 -7.17 -16.89
CA VAL A 200 5.72 -6.20 -17.66
C VAL A 200 4.54 -6.88 -18.36
N ARG A 201 4.78 -8.01 -19.05
CA ARG A 201 3.71 -8.73 -19.75
C ARG A 201 2.70 -9.38 -18.78
N ALA A 202 3.16 -9.81 -17.61
CA ALA A 202 2.31 -10.39 -16.58
C ALA A 202 1.39 -9.34 -15.93
N ILE A 203 1.92 -8.16 -15.58
CA ILE A 203 1.17 -7.13 -14.87
C ILE A 203 0.28 -6.28 -15.79
N SER A 204 0.65 -6.11 -17.07
CA SER A 204 -0.03 -5.22 -18.04
C SER A 204 -1.57 -5.32 -18.06
N PRO A 205 -2.21 -6.51 -18.01
CA PRO A 205 -3.68 -6.61 -18.02
C PRO A 205 -4.38 -6.03 -16.77
N PHE A 206 -3.63 -5.77 -15.70
CA PHE A 206 -4.16 -5.39 -14.38
C PHE A 206 -3.83 -3.95 -13.98
N ILE A 207 -3.04 -3.22 -14.78
CA ILE A 207 -2.66 -1.82 -14.54
C ILE A 207 -3.90 -0.92 -14.72
N LYS A 208 -4.12 -0.01 -13.78
CA LYS A 208 -5.20 0.98 -13.79
C LYS A 208 -4.64 2.38 -13.59
N THR A 209 -4.27 2.73 -12.35
CA THR A 209 -3.73 4.05 -12.00
C THR A 209 -2.71 3.95 -10.85
N LYS A 210 -1.69 4.82 -10.86
CA LYS A 210 -0.53 4.80 -9.95
C LYS A 210 -0.85 4.89 -8.44
N ASP A 211 -2.07 5.31 -8.11
CA ASP A 211 -2.60 5.47 -6.75
C ASP A 211 -3.32 4.21 -6.21
N ILE A 212 -3.69 3.26 -7.08
CA ILE A 212 -4.33 1.99 -6.69
C ILE A 212 -3.55 0.74 -7.14
N ASP A 213 -2.68 0.88 -8.15
CA ASP A 213 -1.84 -0.21 -8.66
C ASP A 213 -0.73 -0.55 -7.65
N PRO A 214 -0.46 -1.85 -7.39
CA PRO A 214 0.55 -2.26 -6.42
C PRO A 214 1.97 -1.83 -6.81
N GLY A 215 2.83 -1.63 -5.82
CA GLY A 215 4.27 -1.47 -6.05
C GLY A 215 4.86 -2.73 -6.67
N VAL A 216 5.47 -2.63 -7.85
CA VAL A 216 6.07 -3.80 -8.51
C VAL A 216 7.58 -3.64 -8.60
N VAL A 217 8.29 -4.65 -8.12
CA VAL A 217 9.75 -4.78 -8.21
C VAL A 217 10.12 -6.02 -9.01
N VAL A 218 11.20 -5.94 -9.79
CA VAL A 218 11.80 -7.09 -10.49
C VAL A 218 13.19 -7.35 -9.93
N VAL A 219 13.47 -8.59 -9.56
CA VAL A 219 14.83 -9.06 -9.24
C VAL A 219 15.28 -10.02 -10.34
N ASP A 220 16.43 -9.74 -10.94
CA ASP A 220 16.97 -10.60 -12.00
C ASP A 220 17.58 -11.89 -11.44
N LEU A 221 17.58 -12.96 -12.24
CA LEU A 221 18.03 -14.29 -11.79
C LEU A 221 19.52 -14.38 -11.43
N ALA A 222 20.35 -13.38 -11.76
CA ALA A 222 21.75 -13.32 -11.34
C ALA A 222 21.96 -12.45 -10.09
N ASN A 223 20.88 -12.00 -9.43
CA ASN A 223 20.90 -11.15 -8.24
C ASN A 223 21.77 -9.89 -8.39
N LYS A 224 21.71 -9.22 -9.55
CA LYS A 224 22.46 -7.98 -9.78
C LYS A 224 21.64 -6.75 -9.45
N TYR A 225 20.34 -6.79 -9.73
CA TYR A 225 19.46 -5.61 -9.69
C TYR A 225 18.13 -5.89 -8.98
N SER A 226 17.68 -4.90 -8.20
CA SER A 226 16.28 -4.77 -7.75
C SER A 226 15.66 -3.55 -8.43
N ILE A 227 14.81 -3.78 -9.42
CA ILE A 227 14.31 -2.75 -10.33
C ILE A 227 12.91 -2.32 -9.92
N SER A 228 12.71 -1.05 -9.56
CA SER A 228 11.37 -0.46 -9.39
C SER A 228 10.69 -0.35 -10.75
N LEU A 229 9.56 -1.05 -10.94
CA LEU A 229 8.90 -1.21 -12.23
C LEU A 229 7.55 -0.49 -12.33
N LEU A 230 6.72 -0.54 -11.28
CA LEU A 230 5.39 0.08 -11.24
C LEU A 230 5.12 0.70 -9.86
N SER A 231 4.32 1.77 -9.84
CA SER A 231 3.89 2.49 -8.63
C SER A 231 5.02 2.82 -7.65
N GLY A 232 6.13 3.38 -8.19
CA GLY A 232 7.34 3.69 -7.43
C GLY A 232 7.13 4.58 -6.20
N HIS A 233 6.24 5.58 -6.29
CA HIS A 233 5.91 6.51 -5.19
C HIS A 233 4.82 5.96 -4.27
N LEU A 234 3.55 6.34 -4.45
CA LEU A 234 2.45 5.99 -3.55
C LEU A 234 2.31 4.48 -3.28
N GLY A 235 2.42 3.64 -4.31
CA GLY A 235 2.37 2.17 -4.16
C GLY A 235 3.64 1.52 -3.60
N GLY A 236 4.66 2.29 -3.21
CA GLY A 236 5.85 1.80 -2.50
C GLY A 236 6.89 1.07 -3.34
N GLY A 237 6.81 1.10 -4.68
CA GLY A 237 7.75 0.36 -5.55
C GLY A 237 9.23 0.74 -5.37
N ASN A 238 9.53 2.02 -5.10
CA ASN A 238 10.90 2.49 -4.85
C ASN A 238 11.41 2.02 -3.49
N GLU A 239 10.58 2.17 -2.45
CA GLU A 239 10.86 1.72 -1.09
C GLU A 239 11.13 0.20 -1.06
N LEU A 240 10.28 -0.57 -1.75
CA LEU A 240 10.44 -2.01 -1.91
C LEU A 240 11.73 -2.36 -2.65
N ALA A 241 12.09 -1.63 -3.71
CA ALA A 241 13.35 -1.87 -4.43
C ALA A 241 14.58 -1.65 -3.53
N LEU A 242 14.57 -0.60 -2.70
CA LEU A 242 15.62 -0.33 -1.69
C LEU A 242 15.64 -1.39 -0.58
N LYS A 243 14.48 -1.87 -0.13
CA LYS A 243 14.37 -2.91 0.90
C LYS A 243 14.89 -4.26 0.39
N VAL A 244 14.46 -4.66 -0.81
CA VAL A 244 14.90 -5.89 -1.48
C VAL A 244 16.39 -5.85 -1.81
N SER A 245 16.92 -4.72 -2.28
CA SER A 245 18.34 -4.58 -2.60
C SER A 245 19.24 -4.66 -1.36
N LYS A 246 18.79 -4.11 -0.21
CA LYS A 246 19.47 -4.27 1.09
C LYS A 246 19.47 -5.73 1.55
N ILE A 247 18.35 -6.44 1.45
CA ILE A 247 18.22 -7.85 1.84
C ILE A 247 19.12 -8.75 0.98
N LEU A 248 19.14 -8.51 -0.33
CA LEU A 248 19.88 -9.34 -1.29
C LEU A 248 21.32 -8.88 -1.56
N ASN A 249 21.75 -7.77 -0.97
CA ASN A 249 23.01 -7.10 -1.24
C ASN A 249 23.27 -6.86 -2.74
N ASN A 250 22.27 -6.32 -3.45
CA ASN A 250 22.30 -6.03 -4.89
C ASN A 250 22.06 -4.54 -5.18
N ILE A 251 22.04 -4.14 -6.46
CA ILE A 251 21.93 -2.73 -6.87
C ILE A 251 20.45 -2.34 -7.07
N PRO A 252 19.89 -1.37 -6.32
CA PRO A 252 18.57 -0.84 -6.60
C PRO A 252 18.59 0.01 -7.88
N ILE A 253 17.61 -0.18 -8.76
CA ILE A 253 17.40 0.62 -9.97
C ILE A 253 16.09 1.38 -9.82
N ILE A 254 16.21 2.69 -9.56
CA ILE A 254 15.11 3.66 -9.45
C ILE A 254 15.36 4.75 -10.49
N THR A 255 14.33 5.13 -11.25
CA THR A 255 14.44 6.01 -12.42
C THR A 255 13.55 7.25 -12.33
N THR A 256 12.81 7.42 -11.23
CA THR A 256 11.88 8.51 -11.00
C THR A 256 12.61 9.85 -10.82
N ALA A 257 12.09 10.90 -11.47
CA ALA A 257 12.77 12.19 -11.57
C ALA A 257 12.99 12.90 -10.22
N THR A 258 12.02 12.79 -9.31
CA THR A 258 12.06 13.37 -7.96
C THR A 258 13.18 12.74 -7.12
N ASP A 259 13.28 11.41 -7.12
CA ASP A 259 14.35 10.66 -6.43
C ASP A 259 15.74 11.00 -6.98
N ASN A 260 15.90 11.07 -8.32
CA ASN A 260 17.15 11.48 -8.97
C ASN A 260 17.59 12.91 -8.61
N LEU A 261 16.64 13.80 -8.30
CA LEU A 261 16.93 15.17 -7.86
C LEU A 261 17.10 15.29 -6.34
N GLY A 262 16.82 14.24 -5.57
CA GLY A 262 16.79 14.27 -4.10
C GLY A 262 15.66 15.16 -3.54
N ILE A 263 14.52 15.20 -4.24
CA ILE A 263 13.35 16.01 -3.87
C ILE A 263 12.21 15.07 -3.48
N VAL A 264 11.62 15.26 -2.30
CA VAL A 264 10.45 14.49 -1.85
C VAL A 264 9.20 15.01 -2.57
N ALA A 265 8.39 14.11 -3.13
CA ALA A 265 7.17 14.47 -3.83
C ALA A 265 6.00 14.79 -2.85
N PRO A 266 5.04 15.66 -3.21
CA PRO A 266 3.97 16.10 -2.29
C PRO A 266 3.06 14.98 -1.79
N ASP A 267 2.91 13.93 -2.59
CA ASP A 267 2.16 12.72 -2.27
C ASP A 267 2.92 11.79 -1.29
N ILE A 268 4.25 11.78 -1.35
CA ILE A 268 5.11 11.15 -0.32
C ILE A 268 5.08 11.96 0.98
N VAL A 269 5.19 13.30 0.93
CA VAL A 269 5.02 14.17 2.12
C VAL A 269 3.67 13.89 2.80
N ALA A 270 2.62 13.66 2.03
CA ALA A 270 1.31 13.31 2.56
C ALA A 270 1.27 11.90 3.19
N LYS A 271 1.85 10.88 2.52
CA LYS A 271 1.93 9.50 3.01
C LYS A 271 2.68 9.44 4.34
N ASP A 272 3.89 9.98 4.38
CA ASP A 272 4.83 9.86 5.50
C ASP A 272 4.38 10.62 6.77
N ASN A 273 3.33 11.45 6.68
CA ASN A 273 2.80 12.27 7.77
C ASN A 273 1.33 11.95 8.14
N ASP A 274 0.75 10.86 7.61
CA ASP A 274 -0.66 10.47 7.75
C ASP A 274 -1.66 11.58 7.32
N LEU A 275 -1.43 12.17 6.15
CA LEU A 275 -2.25 13.27 5.61
C LEU A 275 -3.13 12.80 4.45
N ILE A 276 -4.32 13.36 4.34
CA ILE A 276 -5.20 13.17 3.18
C ILE A 276 -4.85 14.21 2.12
N ILE A 277 -4.48 13.76 0.93
CA ILE A 277 -4.35 14.61 -0.25
C ILE A 277 -5.74 15.09 -0.68
N GLU A 278 -5.99 16.41 -0.74
CA GLU A 278 -7.28 16.94 -1.22
C GLU A 278 -7.53 16.61 -2.69
N ASP A 279 -6.53 16.83 -3.54
CA ASP A 279 -6.63 16.65 -5.00
C ASP A 279 -5.29 16.17 -5.58
N LEU A 280 -5.30 14.96 -6.15
CA LEU A 280 -4.15 14.36 -6.82
C LEU A 280 -3.71 15.13 -8.08
N LYS A 281 -4.57 15.96 -8.70
CA LYS A 281 -4.18 16.84 -9.81
C LYS A 281 -3.28 17.96 -9.31
N LYS A 282 -3.65 18.60 -8.20
CA LYS A 282 -2.81 19.63 -7.54
C LYS A 282 -1.49 19.03 -7.07
N ALA A 283 -1.51 17.81 -6.49
CA ALA A 283 -0.27 17.12 -6.10
C ALA A 283 0.67 16.88 -7.30
N LYS A 284 0.14 16.46 -8.46
CA LYS A 284 0.92 16.32 -9.71
C LYS A 284 1.46 17.65 -10.24
N TYR A 285 0.67 18.72 -10.12
CA TYR A 285 1.09 20.08 -10.50
C TYR A 285 2.25 20.54 -9.63
N ILE A 286 2.12 20.51 -8.30
CA ILE A 286 3.20 20.86 -7.36
C ILE A 286 4.44 19.98 -7.58
N ALA A 287 4.27 18.68 -7.86
CA ALA A 287 5.39 17.80 -8.22
C ALA A 287 6.12 18.24 -9.52
N SER A 288 5.42 18.82 -10.50
CA SER A 288 6.06 19.36 -11.72
C SER A 288 6.86 20.63 -11.44
N ILE A 289 6.36 21.54 -10.58
CA ILE A 289 7.07 22.75 -10.13
C ILE A 289 8.42 22.38 -9.47
N LEU A 290 8.43 21.32 -8.67
CA LEU A 290 9.64 20.77 -8.03
C LEU A 290 10.63 20.17 -9.04
N VAL A 291 10.14 19.44 -10.05
CA VAL A 291 10.98 18.87 -11.12
C VAL A 291 11.59 19.95 -12.01
N ASP A 292 10.88 21.06 -12.23
CA ASP A 292 11.38 22.27 -12.90
C ASP A 292 12.44 23.02 -12.05
N GLY A 293 12.74 22.57 -10.82
CA GLY A 293 13.72 23.17 -9.93
C GLY A 293 13.26 24.47 -9.25
N LYS A 294 11.96 24.78 -9.28
CA LYS A 294 11.36 25.90 -8.57
C LYS A 294 11.09 25.53 -7.10
N THR A 295 10.99 26.55 -6.25
CA THR A 295 10.68 26.39 -4.82
C THR A 295 9.18 26.41 -4.57
N VAL A 296 8.67 25.41 -3.85
CA VAL A 296 7.27 25.30 -3.40
C VAL A 296 7.14 25.78 -1.95
N GLY A 297 6.13 26.59 -1.66
CA GLY A 297 5.85 27.01 -0.27
C GLY A 297 5.17 25.91 0.52
N ILE A 298 5.58 25.68 1.77
CA ILE A 298 4.87 24.83 2.74
C ILE A 298 4.38 25.71 3.88
N LYS A 299 3.06 25.85 4.01
CA LYS A 299 2.42 26.31 5.24
C LYS A 299 1.96 25.11 6.04
N ASP A 300 2.58 24.90 7.19
CA ASP A 300 2.23 23.83 8.13
C ASP A 300 1.70 24.45 9.42
N ASP A 301 0.39 24.36 9.64
CA ASP A 301 -0.26 24.93 10.84
C ASP A 301 0.15 24.21 12.14
N TYR A 302 0.84 23.07 12.04
CA TYR A 302 1.36 22.29 13.18
C TYR A 302 2.86 22.53 13.43
N ASN A 303 3.60 23.08 12.45
CA ASN A 303 5.05 23.24 12.47
C ASN A 303 5.86 21.94 12.74
N LYS A 304 5.40 20.81 12.20
CA LYS A 304 5.99 19.47 12.41
C LYS A 304 6.66 18.86 11.19
N ILE A 305 6.32 19.28 9.96
CA ILE A 305 6.92 18.68 8.75
C ILE A 305 8.35 19.22 8.55
N GLU A 306 9.28 18.28 8.32
CA GLU A 306 10.66 18.57 7.90
C GLU A 306 10.70 19.04 6.45
N ILE A 307 11.47 20.11 6.19
CA ILE A 307 11.57 20.69 4.86
C ILE A 307 12.62 19.92 4.05
N SER A 308 12.21 19.22 2.99
CA SER A 308 13.17 18.67 2.02
C SER A 308 13.61 19.73 1.00
N LYS A 309 14.69 19.43 0.26
CA LYS A 309 15.09 20.19 -0.93
C LYS A 309 13.90 20.45 -1.85
N GLY A 310 13.79 21.68 -2.38
CA GLY A 310 12.69 22.11 -3.24
C GLY A 310 11.54 22.82 -2.51
N TYR A 311 11.49 22.76 -1.18
CA TYR A 311 10.47 23.45 -0.39
C TYR A 311 11.05 24.58 0.48
N GLU A 312 10.19 25.52 0.87
CA GLU A 312 10.48 26.51 1.92
C GLU A 312 9.26 26.69 2.84
N LYS A 313 9.47 27.02 4.12
CA LYS A 313 8.35 27.33 5.04
C LYS A 313 7.80 28.72 4.73
N VAL A 314 6.47 28.85 4.72
CA VAL A 314 5.76 30.11 4.50
C VAL A 314 4.67 30.33 5.56
N GLU A 315 4.61 31.54 6.11
CA GLU A 315 3.58 31.93 7.07
C GLU A 315 2.22 32.19 6.40
N GLU A 316 2.25 32.64 5.13
CA GLU A 316 1.08 32.97 4.33
C GLU A 316 1.03 32.14 3.04
N LEU A 317 -0.17 31.68 2.69
CA LEU A 317 -0.42 31.01 1.42
C LEU A 317 -0.30 31.95 0.23
N ARG A 318 0.30 31.43 -0.84
CA ARG A 318 0.45 32.05 -2.18
C ARG A 318 0.30 30.96 -3.25
N GLU A 319 0.47 31.30 -4.52
CA GLU A 319 0.56 30.29 -5.59
C GLU A 319 1.71 29.30 -5.32
N ASP A 320 1.62 28.09 -5.87
CA ASP A 320 2.60 27.00 -5.67
C ASP A 320 2.86 26.65 -4.19
N CYS A 321 1.79 26.57 -3.40
CA CYS A 321 1.85 26.17 -1.99
C CYS A 321 1.22 24.81 -1.68
N ILE A 322 1.80 24.13 -0.70
CA ILE A 322 1.18 23.09 0.11
C ILE A 322 0.67 23.72 1.41
N TRP A 323 -0.56 23.39 1.81
CA TRP A 323 -1.15 23.78 3.08
C TRP A 323 -1.49 22.54 3.91
N ILE A 324 -0.80 22.34 5.03
CA ILE A 324 -1.09 21.25 5.98
C ILE A 324 -1.94 21.80 7.13
N THR A 325 -3.16 21.27 7.27
CA THR A 325 -4.17 21.83 8.17
C THR A 325 -5.27 20.82 8.52
N HIS A 326 -6.15 21.15 9.47
CA HIS A 326 -7.50 20.56 9.57
C HIS A 326 -8.62 21.50 9.12
N ASP A 327 -8.27 22.73 8.70
CA ASP A 327 -9.24 23.74 8.32
C ASP A 327 -9.90 23.45 6.95
N LEU A 328 -11.14 23.88 6.80
CA LEU A 328 -11.95 23.74 5.60
C LEU A 328 -11.49 24.72 4.51
N LYS A 329 -11.33 26.01 4.86
CA LYS A 329 -11.00 27.14 3.97
C LYS A 329 -9.92 28.01 4.61
N TYR A 330 -9.09 28.68 3.82
CA TYR A 330 -8.09 29.61 4.35
C TYR A 330 -8.74 30.97 4.61
N ASP A 331 -8.94 31.32 5.89
CA ASP A 331 -9.78 32.46 6.32
C ASP A 331 -9.06 33.82 6.29
N LYS A 332 -8.34 34.11 5.18
CA LYS A 332 -7.86 35.46 4.88
C LYS A 332 -8.64 36.02 3.70
N GLU A 333 -9.38 37.10 3.95
CA GLU A 333 -9.79 38.01 2.89
C GLU A 333 -8.54 38.49 2.13
N TYR A 334 -8.31 38.04 0.88
CA TYR A 334 -7.86 38.85 -0.27
C TYR A 334 -7.31 38.03 -1.46
N LYS A 335 -7.86 38.33 -2.64
CA LYS A 335 -7.20 38.52 -3.97
C LYS A 335 -6.32 37.45 -4.64
N SER A 336 -5.81 36.41 -3.98
CA SER A 336 -4.96 35.41 -4.65
C SER A 336 -5.77 34.29 -5.31
N ASP A 337 -5.32 33.81 -6.48
CA ASP A 337 -5.87 32.58 -7.05
C ASP A 337 -5.32 31.36 -6.28
N TYR A 338 -6.15 30.78 -5.44
CA TYR A 338 -5.82 29.60 -4.64
C TYR A 338 -6.10 28.26 -5.38
N SER A 339 -6.44 28.30 -6.68
CA SER A 339 -6.74 27.11 -7.49
C SER A 339 -5.64 26.04 -7.43
N ASN A 340 -4.37 26.46 -7.43
CA ASN A 340 -3.20 25.59 -7.46
C ASN A 340 -2.68 25.18 -6.07
N ILE A 341 -3.27 25.63 -4.96
CA ILE A 341 -2.82 25.23 -3.61
C ILE A 341 -3.26 23.79 -3.29
N LEU A 342 -2.29 22.93 -3.02
CA LEU A 342 -2.52 21.58 -2.52
C LEU A 342 -2.81 21.63 -1.02
N LYS A 343 -4.05 21.29 -0.61
CA LYS A 343 -4.36 21.05 0.79
C LYS A 343 -4.03 19.59 1.17
N LEU A 344 -3.27 19.42 2.25
CA LEU A 344 -3.01 18.14 2.91
C LEU A 344 -3.67 18.16 4.29
N ILE A 345 -4.57 17.22 4.54
CA ILE A 345 -5.50 17.29 5.66
C ILE A 345 -5.06 16.33 6.77
N LYS A 346 -4.74 16.86 7.95
CA LYS A 346 -4.43 16.01 9.11
C LYS A 346 -5.72 15.45 9.70
N LYS A 347 -5.74 14.14 10.00
CA LYS A 347 -6.84 13.49 10.74
C LYS A 347 -6.60 13.59 12.24
N ASP A 348 -6.96 14.70 12.88
CA ASP A 348 -6.75 14.93 14.31
C ASP A 348 -8.00 15.39 15.10
N LEU A 349 -9.13 15.63 14.42
CA LEU A 349 -10.37 16.09 15.07
C LEU A 349 -11.12 14.95 15.78
N VAL A 350 -11.49 15.17 17.04
CA VAL A 350 -12.28 14.25 17.87
C VAL A 350 -13.64 14.87 18.16
N LEU A 351 -14.72 14.17 17.78
CA LEU A 351 -16.10 14.64 17.96
C LEU A 351 -16.74 13.97 19.18
N GLY A 352 -16.91 14.72 20.27
CA GLY A 352 -17.65 14.28 21.45
C GLY A 352 -19.15 14.48 21.26
N ILE A 353 -19.90 13.43 20.93
CA ILE A 353 -21.32 13.52 20.56
C ILE A 353 -22.21 12.94 21.65
N GLY A 354 -23.23 13.71 22.04
CA GLY A 354 -24.37 13.27 22.84
C GLY A 354 -25.67 13.47 22.06
N CYS A 355 -26.66 12.62 22.27
CA CYS A 355 -27.97 12.73 21.62
C CYS A 355 -29.06 12.00 22.42
N ARG A 356 -30.34 12.23 22.09
CA ARG A 356 -31.45 11.38 22.60
C ARG A 356 -31.37 9.97 21.98
N ARG A 357 -32.03 8.97 22.56
CA ARG A 357 -32.10 7.63 21.95
C ARG A 357 -32.83 7.69 20.61
N SER A 358 -32.39 6.87 19.66
CA SER A 358 -32.96 6.76 18.31
C SER A 358 -32.95 8.09 17.55
N THR A 359 -31.90 8.91 17.74
CA THR A 359 -31.79 10.19 17.03
C THR A 359 -31.53 9.91 15.54
N PRO A 360 -32.35 10.42 14.61
CA PRO A 360 -32.19 10.08 13.19
C PRO A 360 -30.83 10.49 12.63
N TYR A 361 -30.13 9.54 11.99
CA TYR A 361 -28.83 9.75 11.35
C TYR A 361 -28.78 11.00 10.45
N LYS A 362 -29.85 11.29 9.69
CA LYS A 362 -29.91 12.49 8.83
C LYS A 362 -29.78 13.79 9.64
N LYS A 363 -30.43 13.89 10.80
CA LYS A 363 -30.32 15.06 11.70
C LYS A 363 -28.93 15.16 12.33
N LEU A 364 -28.36 14.03 12.77
CA LEU A 364 -26.98 13.99 13.29
C LEU A 364 -25.97 14.46 12.23
N LYS A 365 -26.03 13.92 11.01
CA LYS A 365 -25.14 14.31 9.91
C LYS A 365 -25.27 15.80 9.57
N GLN A 366 -26.49 16.31 9.45
CA GLN A 366 -26.72 17.73 9.19
C GLN A 366 -26.10 18.61 10.29
N PHE A 367 -26.43 18.35 11.56
CA PHE A 367 -25.90 19.10 12.70
C PHE A 367 -24.36 19.09 12.77
N ILE A 368 -23.73 17.95 12.45
CA ILE A 368 -22.27 17.81 12.44
C ILE A 368 -21.64 18.58 11.28
N ASN A 369 -22.21 18.47 10.06
CA ASN A 369 -21.74 19.22 8.90
C ASN A 369 -21.83 20.74 9.14
N GLU A 370 -22.99 21.23 9.58
CA GLU A 370 -23.23 22.65 9.87
C GLU A 370 -22.31 23.17 10.99
N SER A 371 -22.06 22.35 12.02
CA SER A 371 -21.13 22.71 13.10
C SER A 371 -19.69 22.79 12.59
N LEU A 372 -19.21 21.81 11.84
CA LEU A 372 -17.84 21.80 11.32
C LEU A 372 -17.61 22.95 10.34
N GLU A 373 -18.51 23.19 9.39
CA GLU A 373 -18.40 24.31 8.46
C GLU A 373 -18.42 25.68 9.19
N LYS A 374 -19.29 25.84 10.21
CA LYS A 374 -19.34 27.05 11.03
C LYS A 374 -18.02 27.37 11.74
N TYR A 375 -17.26 26.36 12.16
CA TYR A 375 -15.97 26.51 12.82
C TYR A 375 -14.78 26.36 11.87
N ASN A 376 -15.01 26.42 10.55
CA ASN A 376 -13.99 26.26 9.51
C ASN A 376 -13.21 24.93 9.58
N LEU A 377 -13.83 23.84 10.01
CA LEU A 377 -13.17 22.53 10.15
C LEU A 377 -13.53 21.59 9.00
N ASP A 378 -12.54 20.94 8.39
CA ASP A 378 -12.76 19.98 7.31
C ASP A 378 -13.29 18.65 7.87
N ILE A 379 -14.43 18.18 7.38
CA ILE A 379 -15.03 16.91 7.81
C ILE A 379 -14.11 15.71 7.57
N ARG A 380 -13.18 15.80 6.61
CA ARG A 380 -12.18 14.77 6.33
C ARG A 380 -11.12 14.66 7.44
N ALA A 381 -10.93 15.70 8.25
CA ALA A 381 -10.01 15.72 9.40
C ALA A 381 -10.56 14.98 10.63
N VAL A 382 -11.80 14.47 10.60
CA VAL A 382 -12.36 13.67 11.70
C VAL A 382 -11.58 12.36 11.86
N ASN A 383 -10.91 12.26 13.01
CA ASN A 383 -10.14 11.10 13.43
C ASN A 383 -11.02 10.04 14.08
N LYS A 384 -11.92 10.43 15.00
CA LYS A 384 -12.85 9.52 15.71
C LYS A 384 -14.05 10.25 16.32
N ILE A 385 -15.13 9.49 16.55
CA ILE A 385 -16.31 9.92 17.31
C ILE A 385 -16.27 9.29 18.71
N VAL A 386 -16.61 10.07 19.74
CA VAL A 386 -16.62 9.60 21.13
C VAL A 386 -17.90 9.92 21.88
N SER A 387 -18.33 9.02 22.76
CA SER A 387 -19.51 9.19 23.62
C SER A 387 -19.39 8.40 24.93
N VAL A 388 -20.50 8.29 25.67
CA VAL A 388 -20.63 7.55 26.94
C VAL A 388 -21.14 6.12 26.70
N ASP A 389 -20.81 5.19 27.60
CA ASP A 389 -21.19 3.77 27.57
C ASP A 389 -22.62 3.45 27.10
N VAL A 390 -23.64 4.16 27.59
CA VAL A 390 -25.07 4.00 27.21
C VAL A 390 -25.39 4.32 25.75
N LYS A 391 -24.40 4.79 24.98
CA LYS A 391 -24.48 5.09 23.55
C LYS A 391 -23.73 4.11 22.66
N LYS A 392 -23.17 3.03 23.23
CA LYS A 392 -22.45 1.99 22.48
C LYS A 392 -23.27 1.43 21.31
N ASP A 393 -24.57 1.23 21.54
CA ASP A 393 -25.50 0.62 20.57
C ASP A 393 -26.40 1.66 19.87
N GLU A 394 -26.00 2.94 19.84
CA GLU A 394 -26.78 4.01 19.19
C GLU A 394 -26.53 4.00 17.67
N GLU A 395 -27.41 3.35 16.91
CA GLU A 395 -27.37 3.23 15.44
C GLU A 395 -27.03 4.54 14.71
N GLY A 396 -27.59 5.67 15.16
CA GLY A 396 -27.36 6.98 14.56
C GLY A 396 -25.90 7.47 14.66
N LEU A 397 -25.18 7.07 15.72
CA LEU A 397 -23.76 7.39 15.92
C LEU A 397 -22.85 6.39 15.22
N ILE A 398 -23.20 5.09 15.26
CA ILE A 398 -22.47 4.03 14.55
C ILE A 398 -22.46 4.34 13.05
N LYS A 399 -23.63 4.59 12.46
CA LYS A 399 -23.78 4.95 11.04
C LYS A 399 -23.09 6.26 10.66
N LEU A 400 -22.97 7.20 11.60
CA LEU A 400 -22.19 8.43 11.39
C LEU A 400 -20.69 8.13 11.34
N ALA A 401 -20.18 7.30 12.25
CA ALA A 401 -18.78 6.90 12.29
C ALA A 401 -18.36 6.13 11.02
N GLU A 402 -19.20 5.18 10.57
CA GLU A 402 -19.08 4.48 9.28
C GLU A 402 -19.02 5.47 8.10
N THR A 403 -19.96 6.43 8.06
CA THR A 403 -20.02 7.44 6.98
C THR A 403 -18.75 8.29 6.90
N LEU A 404 -18.13 8.60 8.03
CA LEU A 404 -16.91 9.41 8.10
C LEU A 404 -15.61 8.58 7.96
N ASN A 405 -15.74 7.26 7.84
CA ASN A 405 -14.64 6.29 7.95
C ASN A 405 -13.70 6.62 9.13
N CYS A 406 -14.27 6.54 10.33
CA CYS A 406 -13.58 6.81 11.59
C CYS A 406 -14.10 5.90 12.72
N PRO A 407 -13.30 5.58 13.76
CA PRO A 407 -13.77 4.76 14.86
C PRO A 407 -14.82 5.46 15.73
N PHE A 408 -15.80 4.69 16.23
CA PHE A 408 -16.67 5.10 17.33
C PHE A 408 -16.18 4.47 18.64
N LYS A 409 -15.89 5.29 19.66
CA LYS A 409 -15.49 4.83 20.99
C LYS A 409 -16.43 5.35 22.07
N THR A 410 -16.79 4.49 23.03
CA THR A 410 -17.49 4.90 24.25
C THR A 410 -16.57 4.80 25.47
N PHE A 411 -16.83 5.65 26.47
CA PHE A 411 -16.15 5.63 27.77
C PHE A 411 -17.14 5.26 28.88
N GLU A 412 -16.67 4.51 29.88
CA GLU A 412 -17.48 4.22 31.05
C GLU A 412 -17.67 5.48 31.91
N ARG A 413 -18.81 5.56 32.61
CA ARG A 413 -19.10 6.66 33.52
C ARG A 413 -18.01 6.88 34.57
N LYS A 414 -17.37 5.80 35.06
CA LYS A 414 -16.28 5.85 36.05
C LYS A 414 -15.08 6.65 35.53
N ASP A 415 -14.75 6.47 34.24
CA ASP A 415 -13.62 7.15 33.60
C ASP A 415 -13.97 8.63 33.40
N ILE A 416 -15.21 8.90 32.96
CA ILE A 416 -15.74 10.26 32.79
C ILE A 416 -15.67 11.04 34.11
N GLN A 417 -16.03 10.44 35.23
CA GLN A 417 -15.96 11.08 36.56
C GLN A 417 -14.55 11.59 36.91
N THR A 418 -13.48 10.95 36.42
CA THR A 418 -12.09 11.39 36.70
C THR A 418 -11.72 12.74 36.07
N VAL A 419 -12.42 13.18 35.03
CA VAL A 419 -12.15 14.45 34.32
C VAL A 419 -13.34 15.43 34.32
N GLN A 420 -14.49 15.03 34.85
CA GLN A 420 -15.75 15.76 34.70
C GLN A 420 -15.75 17.17 35.33
N ASP A 421 -14.94 17.39 36.37
CA ASP A 421 -14.86 18.68 37.09
C ASP A 421 -14.07 19.75 36.32
N LYS A 422 -13.46 19.41 35.16
CA LYS A 422 -12.85 20.36 34.23
C LYS A 422 -13.88 21.12 33.38
N TYR A 423 -15.15 20.71 33.38
CA TYR A 423 -16.15 21.11 32.38
C TYR A 423 -17.49 21.56 32.98
N GLU A 424 -18.35 22.21 32.17
CA GLU A 424 -19.68 22.71 32.58
C GLU A 424 -20.57 21.55 33.06
N LYS A 425 -21.05 21.64 34.30
CA LYS A 425 -21.93 20.63 34.89
C LYS A 425 -23.35 20.72 34.34
N SER A 426 -23.95 19.58 34.04
CA SER A 426 -25.27 19.48 33.42
C SER A 426 -26.22 18.66 34.29
N GLU A 427 -27.12 19.34 35.00
CA GLU A 427 -28.10 18.74 35.92
C GLU A 427 -28.91 17.60 35.30
N PHE A 428 -29.29 17.71 34.02
CA PHE A 428 -29.96 16.64 33.29
C PHE A 428 -29.09 15.38 33.17
N VAL A 429 -27.81 15.54 32.83
CA VAL A 429 -26.87 14.41 32.70
C VAL A 429 -26.57 13.81 34.08
N LEU A 430 -26.42 14.65 35.10
CA LEU A 430 -26.20 14.20 36.47
C LEU A 430 -27.37 13.35 36.97
N LYS A 431 -28.61 13.83 36.78
CA LYS A 431 -29.84 13.12 37.16
C LYS A 431 -30.08 11.82 36.38
N THR A 432 -29.67 11.75 35.11
CA THR A 432 -29.91 10.57 34.24
C THR A 432 -28.78 9.55 34.26
N LEU A 433 -27.53 9.98 34.43
CA LEU A 433 -26.34 9.13 34.24
C LEU A 433 -25.35 9.15 35.42
N GLY A 434 -25.52 9.99 36.45
CA GLY A 434 -24.60 10.07 37.59
C GLY A 434 -23.25 10.73 37.27
N ILE A 435 -23.17 11.49 36.18
CA ILE A 435 -21.98 12.19 35.70
C ILE A 435 -22.35 13.62 35.27
N THR A 436 -21.45 14.58 35.39
CA THR A 436 -21.80 16.00 35.13
C THR A 436 -21.81 16.36 33.64
N GLY A 437 -21.14 15.61 32.78
CA GLY A 437 -21.04 15.86 31.33
C GLY A 437 -20.71 14.62 30.52
N VAL A 438 -20.83 14.71 29.19
CA VAL A 438 -20.50 13.63 28.24
C VAL A 438 -19.49 14.13 27.21
N CYS A 439 -19.92 15.06 26.34
CA CYS A 439 -19.14 15.48 25.16
C CYS A 439 -17.68 15.86 25.48
N GLU A 440 -17.46 16.84 26.35
CA GLU A 440 -16.13 17.37 26.64
C GLU A 440 -15.27 16.39 27.46
N PRO A 441 -15.78 15.73 28.53
CA PRO A 441 -15.07 14.63 29.19
C PRO A 441 -14.63 13.49 28.25
N CYS A 442 -15.51 13.02 27.35
CA CYS A 442 -15.18 11.96 26.40
C CYS A 442 -14.10 12.39 25.40
N VAL A 443 -14.04 13.68 25.03
CA VAL A 443 -12.98 14.24 24.16
C VAL A 443 -11.64 14.29 24.90
N ASP A 444 -11.61 14.69 26.17
CA ASP A 444 -10.38 14.72 26.97
C ASP A 444 -9.83 13.29 27.21
N LEU A 445 -10.70 12.34 27.56
CA LEU A 445 -10.36 10.91 27.70
C LEU A 445 -9.92 10.25 26.38
N ALA A 446 -10.27 10.84 25.23
CA ALA A 446 -9.80 10.39 23.93
C ALA A 446 -8.38 10.87 23.58
N GLY A 447 -7.72 11.60 24.48
CA GLY A 447 -6.41 12.20 24.26
C GLY A 447 -6.44 13.55 23.54
N ALA A 448 -7.61 14.17 23.38
CA ALA A 448 -7.74 15.45 22.68
C ALA A 448 -7.81 16.65 23.65
N LYS A 449 -7.41 17.83 23.16
CA LYS A 449 -7.68 19.13 23.78
C LYS A 449 -8.99 19.64 23.20
N VAL A 450 -10.01 19.85 24.03
CA VAL A 450 -11.25 20.52 23.61
C VAL A 450 -10.91 21.91 23.07
N ILE A 451 -11.29 22.19 21.82
CA ILE A 451 -11.15 23.50 21.17
C ILE A 451 -12.50 24.20 21.03
N ILE A 452 -13.59 23.44 20.83
CA ILE A 452 -14.96 23.95 20.79
C ILE A 452 -15.75 23.25 21.90
N SER A 453 -16.15 24.03 22.90
CA SER A 453 -17.00 23.60 24.01
C SER A 453 -18.43 23.25 23.57
N LYS A 454 -19.18 22.64 24.48
CA LYS A 454 -20.50 22.00 24.24
C LYS A 454 -21.53 22.85 23.48
N ILE A 455 -21.67 22.60 22.18
CA ILE A 455 -22.77 23.05 21.32
C ILE A 455 -24.02 22.23 21.67
N LYS A 456 -25.21 22.86 21.71
CA LYS A 456 -26.51 22.25 22.05
C LYS A 456 -27.51 22.54 20.91
N HIS A 457 -28.12 21.52 20.29
CA HIS A 457 -29.12 21.69 19.22
C HIS A 457 -30.13 20.53 19.20
N GLU A 458 -31.44 20.81 19.29
CA GLU A 458 -32.55 19.82 19.24
C GLU A 458 -32.39 18.53 20.10
N GLY A 459 -31.67 18.60 21.22
CA GLY A 459 -31.39 17.43 22.08
C GLY A 459 -30.20 16.58 21.61
N MET A 460 -29.45 17.07 20.63
CA MET A 460 -28.07 16.68 20.31
C MET A 460 -27.09 17.66 20.96
N THR A 461 -25.89 17.19 21.25
CA THR A 461 -24.78 17.98 21.79
C THR A 461 -23.47 17.56 21.16
N LEU A 462 -22.60 18.53 20.84
CA LEU A 462 -21.28 18.31 20.25
C LEU A 462 -20.23 19.08 21.04
N ALA A 463 -19.08 18.46 21.30
CA ALA A 463 -17.83 19.15 21.59
C ALA A 463 -16.77 18.68 20.58
N ILE A 464 -15.82 19.53 20.24
CA ILE A 464 -14.76 19.24 19.27
C ILE A 464 -13.42 19.44 19.97
N GLY A 465 -12.52 18.46 19.81
CA GLY A 465 -11.14 18.59 20.26
C GLY A 465 -10.13 18.16 19.20
N VAL A 466 -8.88 18.58 19.40
CA VAL A 466 -7.73 18.23 18.57
C VAL A 466 -6.83 17.27 19.34
N LEU A 467 -6.40 16.16 18.74
CA LEU A 467 -5.52 15.19 19.41
C LEU A 467 -4.22 15.84 19.93
N LYS A 468 -3.89 15.60 21.21
CA LYS A 468 -2.65 16.06 21.84
C LYS A 468 -1.49 15.19 21.38
N ASN A 469 -0.94 15.50 20.21
CA ASN A 469 0.19 14.83 19.54
C ASN A 469 -0.05 13.37 19.09
N THR A 470 -0.35 13.21 17.79
CA THR A 470 -0.06 11.98 17.01
C THR A 470 0.77 12.35 15.79
N LEU A 471 2.06 12.55 16.04
CA LEU A 471 3.19 12.38 15.12
C LEU A 471 4.36 11.95 16.02
N THR A 472 4.65 10.65 15.99
CA THR A 472 5.83 9.97 16.54
C THR A 472 6.60 9.40 15.37
#